data_AF-A0A1L7I4Z4-F1
#
_entry.id   AF-A0A1L7I4Z4-F1
#
_cell.length_a   1.000
_cell.length_b   1.000
_cell.length_c   1.000
_cell.angle_alpha   90.00
_cell.angle_beta   90.00
_cell.angle_gamma   90.00
#
_symmetry.space_group_name_H-M   'P 1'
#
loop_
_entity.id
_entity.type
_entity.pdbx_description
1 polymer ?
#
loop_
_entity_poly.entity_id
_entity_poly.type
_entity_poly.pdbx_seq_one_letter_code
_entity_poly.pdbx_strand_id
1 'polypeptide(L)' 'MHRAIIKKYFEAKHVNIDYQNQSIDLKLPVGGKKYTAITFECQDLERFLRSCLKKDEKSLYFYQNLLVHYNVISAA' A
#
# COMPACT_ATOMS: atom_id res chain seq x y z
N MET A 1 8.50 -0.88 0.33
CA MET A 1 7.61 0.23 0.78
C MET A 1 6.19 0.20 0.20
N HIS A 2 5.98 0.21 -1.14
CA HIS A 2 4.65 0.45 -1.75
C HIS A 2 3.52 -0.42 -1.20
N ARG A 3 3.73 -1.74 -1.08
CA ARG A 3 2.74 -2.65 -0.49
C ARG A 3 2.27 -2.21 0.90
N ALA A 4 3.17 -1.75 1.76
CA ALA A 4 2.83 -1.33 3.12
C ALA A 4 2.01 -0.03 3.14
N ILE A 5 2.31 0.90 2.23
CA ILE A 5 1.56 2.15 2.07
C ILE A 5 0.12 1.84 1.64
N ILE A 6 -0.06 1.04 0.58
CA ILE A 6 -1.38 0.63 0.08
C ILE A 6 -2.14 -0.13 1.16
N LYS A 7 -1.47 -1.04 1.88
CA LYS A 7 -2.07 -1.82 2.97
C LYS A 7 -2.64 -0.93 4.06
N LYS A 8 -1.92 0.13 4.45
CA LYS A 8 -2.39 1.12 5.41
C LYS A 8 -3.54 1.97 4.84
N TYR A 9 -3.44 2.38 3.58
CA TYR A 9 -4.44 3.27 2.96
C TYR A 9 -5.82 2.64 2.85
N PHE A 10 -5.88 1.38 2.41
CA PHE A 10 -7.12 0.63 2.20
C PHE A 10 -7.48 -0.33 3.35
N GLU A 11 -6.66 -0.39 4.39
CA GLU A 11 -6.77 -1.39 5.45
C GLU A 11 -6.81 -2.84 4.90
N ALA A 12 -6.08 -3.05 3.79
CA ALA A 12 -6.12 -4.31 3.06
C ALA A 12 -5.48 -5.45 3.87
N LYS A 13 -6.06 -6.64 3.79
CA LYS A 13 -5.44 -7.85 4.34
C LYS A 13 -4.24 -8.28 3.52
N HIS A 14 -4.37 -8.20 2.20
CA HIS A 14 -3.36 -8.58 1.22
C HIS A 14 -3.26 -7.52 0.14
N VAL A 15 -2.04 -7.31 -0.36
CA VAL A 15 -1.73 -6.40 -1.46
C VAL A 15 -0.72 -7.11 -2.36
N ASN A 16 -1.02 -7.22 -3.65
CA ASN A 16 -0.08 -7.60 -4.69
C ASN A 16 0.01 -6.47 -5.72
N ILE A 17 1.22 -6.14 -6.18
CA ILE A 17 1.44 -5.06 -7.16
C ILE A 17 2.15 -5.68 -8.34
N ASP A 18 1.56 -5.56 -9.52
CA ASP A 18 2.18 -5.89 -10.79
C ASP A 18 2.61 -4.59 -11.48
N TYR A 19 3.91 -4.32 -11.43
CA TYR A 19 4.47 -3.12 -12.06
C TYR A 19 4.55 -3.21 -13.57
N GLN A 20 4.57 -4.42 -14.15
CA GLN A 20 4.65 -4.63 -15.59
C GLN A 20 3.29 -4.39 -16.23
N ASN A 21 2.25 -4.97 -15.64
CA ASN A 21 0.87 -4.84 -16.13
C ASN A 21 0.12 -3.65 -15.52
N GLN A 22 0.79 -2.85 -14.69
CA GLN A 22 0.21 -1.71 -13.98
C GLN A 22 -1.09 -2.05 -13.23
N SER A 23 -1.08 -3.12 -12.46
CA SER A 23 -2.27 -3.57 -11.72
C SER A 23 -1.97 -3.83 -10.24
N ILE A 24 -3.02 -3.77 -9.41
CA ILE A 24 -2.92 -4.01 -7.98
C ILE A 24 -4.07 -4.92 -7.54
N ASP A 25 -3.75 -6.09 -7.00
CA ASP A 25 -4.72 -6.97 -6.36
C ASP A 25 -4.78 -6.72 -4.86
N LEU A 26 -5.99 -6.54 -4.34
CA LEU A 26 -6.27 -6.26 -2.94
C LEU A 26 -7.26 -7.25 -2.35
N LYS A 27 -7.13 -7.51 -1.05
CA LYS A 27 -8.19 -8.13 -0.25
C LYS A 27 -8.70 -7.13 0.80
N LEU A 28 -9.85 -6.52 0.53
CA LEU A 28 -10.42 -5.44 1.37
C LEU A 28 -11.47 -5.98 2.34
N PRO A 29 -11.55 -5.43 3.57
CA PRO A 29 -12.61 -5.78 4.51
C PRO A 29 -13.97 -5.25 4.03
N VAL A 30 -15.02 -6.06 4.17
CA VAL A 30 -16.42 -5.69 3.84
C VAL A 30 -17.37 -5.83 5.04
N GLY A 31 -16.81 -5.84 6.25
CA GLY A 31 -17.55 -6.03 7.51
C GLY A 31 -17.65 -7.50 7.93
N GLY A 32 -17.95 -7.74 9.22
CA GLY A 32 -18.18 -9.09 9.76
C GLY A 32 -17.02 -10.07 9.56
N LYS A 33 -15.75 -9.58 9.61
CA LYS A 33 -14.53 -10.35 9.29
C LYS A 33 -14.50 -10.96 7.88
N LYS A 34 -15.38 -10.51 6.98
CA LYS A 34 -15.40 -10.90 5.56
C LYS A 34 -14.49 -9.99 4.75
N TYR A 35 -13.95 -10.55 3.66
CA TYR A 35 -13.07 -9.84 2.75
C TYR A 35 -13.51 -10.08 1.31
N THR A 36 -13.35 -9.07 0.46
CA THR A 36 -13.55 -9.16 -0.98
C THR A 36 -12.22 -8.97 -1.72
N ALA A 37 -12.07 -9.64 -2.85
CA ALA A 37 -10.93 -9.44 -3.74
C ALA A 37 -11.29 -8.37 -4.77
N ILE A 38 -10.40 -7.38 -4.95
CA ILE A 38 -10.55 -6.32 -5.94
C ILE A 38 -9.22 -6.18 -6.68
N THR A 39 -9.29 -6.06 -8.00
CA THR A 39 -8.15 -5.71 -8.84
C THR A 39 -8.35 -4.28 -9.35
N PHE A 40 -7.34 -3.42 -9.12
CA PHE A 40 -7.26 -2.10 -9.72
C PHE A 40 -6.33 -2.17 -10.93
N GLU A 41 -6.88 -1.95 -12.11
CA GLU A 41 -6.10 -1.68 -13.31
C GLU A 41 -5.76 -0.19 -13.34
N CYS A 42 -4.48 0.14 -13.38
CA CYS A 42 -4.00 1.51 -13.32
C CYS A 42 -3.49 1.93 -14.70
N GLN A 43 -3.95 3.07 -15.21
CA GLN A 43 -3.34 3.69 -16.39
C GLN A 43 -1.94 4.28 -16.07
N ASP A 44 -1.77 4.72 -14.82
CA ASP A 44 -0.52 5.24 -14.27
C ASP A 44 -0.40 4.76 -12.82
N LEU A 45 0.35 3.68 -12.64
CA LEU A 45 0.59 3.09 -11.33
C LEU A 45 1.33 4.05 -10.38
N GLU A 46 2.28 4.85 -10.88
CA GLU A 46 3.05 5.76 -10.03
C GLU A 46 2.14 6.85 -9.45
N ARG A 47 1.30 7.46 -10.29
CA ARG A 47 0.34 8.46 -9.86
C ARG A 47 -0.66 7.90 -8.85
N PHE A 48 -1.11 6.67 -9.04
CA PHE A 48 -1.96 5.98 -8.05
C PHE A 48 -1.23 5.77 -6.71
N LEU A 49 0.03 5.31 -6.73
CA LEU A 49 0.79 5.11 -5.50
C LEU A 49 0.99 6.42 -4.72
N ARG A 50 1.22 7.53 -5.43
CA ARG A 50 1.35 8.86 -4.82
C ARG A 50 0.03 9.32 -4.17
N SER A 51 -1.12 9.01 -4.76
CA SER A 51 -2.43 9.38 -4.17
C SER A 51 -2.74 8.61 -2.88
N CYS A 52 -2.10 7.47 -2.65
CA CYS A 52 -2.19 6.70 -1.41
C CYS A 52 -1.42 7.32 -0.22
N LEU A 53 -0.70 8.43 -0.43
CA LEU A 53 0.02 9.13 0.64
C LEU A 53 -0.90 10.14 1.35
N LYS A 54 -1.06 9.97 2.66
CA LYS A 54 -1.82 10.91 3.51
C LYS A 54 -0.86 11.81 4.29
N LYS A 55 -1.25 13.05 4.56
CA LYS A 55 -0.41 14.06 5.23
C LYS A 55 -0.70 14.22 6.72
N ASP A 56 -1.59 13.41 7.28
CA ASP A 56 -1.88 13.44 8.71
C ASP A 56 -0.70 12.90 9.53
N GLU A 57 -0.59 13.35 10.78
CA GLU A 57 0.52 13.02 11.69
C GLU A 57 0.73 11.50 11.84
N LYS A 58 -0.35 10.72 11.99
CA LYS A 58 -0.27 9.25 12.13
C LYS A 58 0.27 8.60 10.87
N SER A 59 -0.01 9.17 9.69
CA SER A 59 0.52 8.70 8.42
C SER A 59 1.99 9.06 8.26
N LEU A 60 2.39 10.29 8.59
CA LEU A 60 3.78 10.73 8.54
C LEU A 60 4.68 9.90 9.47
N TYR A 61 4.25 9.67 10.71
CA TYR A 61 4.97 8.81 11.66
C TYR A 61 5.13 7.38 11.14
N PHE A 62 4.07 6.82 10.54
CA PHE A 62 4.15 5.50 9.91
C PHE A 62 5.16 5.46 8.76
N TYR A 63 5.19 6.47 7.88
CA TYR A 63 6.15 6.52 6.76
C TYR A 63 7.59 6.67 7.25
N GLN A 64 7.82 7.48 8.29
CA GLN A 64 9.13 7.61 8.93
C GLN A 64 9.64 6.25 9.44
N ASN A 65 8.80 5.53 10.20
CA ASN A 65 9.16 4.20 10.70
C ASN A 65 9.42 3.19 9.58
N LEU A 66 8.63 3.28 8.50
CA LEU A 66 8.82 2.46 7.32
C LEU A 66 10.20 2.74 6.69
N LEU A 67 10.55 4.01 6.47
CA LEU A 67 11.85 4.41 5.91
C LEU A 67 13.02 3.92 6.75
N VAL A 68 12.95 4.08 8.08
CA VAL A 68 13.98 3.58 9.01
C VAL A 68 14.18 2.07 8.84
N HIS A 69 13.09 1.30 8.82
CA HIS A 69 13.17 -0.16 8.69
C HIS A 69 13.85 -0.62 7.39
N TYR A 70 13.50 0.00 6.25
CA TYR A 70 14.11 -0.36 4.96
C TYR A 70 15.55 0.15 4.81
N ASN A 71 15.89 1.32 5.35
CA ASN A 71 17.28 1.80 5.35
C ASN A 71 18.19 0.91 6.19
N VAL A 72 17.71 0.39 7.33
CA VAL A 72 18.47 -0.56 8.15
C VAL A 72 18.69 -1.88 7.40
N ILE A 73 17.68 -2.40 6.68
CA ILE A 73 17.83 -3.63 5.88
C ILE A 73 18.77 -3.43 4.69
N SER A 74 18.81 -2.24 4.08
CA SER A 74 19.71 -1.97 2.93
C SER A 74 21.16 -1.77 3.33
N ALA A 75 21.44 -1.49 4.61
CA ALA A 75 22.79 -1.24 5.11
C ALA A 75 23.41 -2.44 5.85
N ALA A 76 22.66 -3.55 5.99
CA ALA A 76 23.07 -4.81 6.62
C ALA A 76 23.30 -5.89 5.57
#